data_AF-A0AAD7VWJ8-F1
#
_entry.id   AF-A0AAD7VWJ8-F1
#
_cell.length_a   1.000
_cell.length_b   1.000
_cell.length_c   1.000
_cell.angle_alpha   90.00
_cell.angle_beta   90.00
_cell.angle_gamma   90.00
#
_symmetry.space_group_name_H-M   'P 1'
#
loop_
_entity.id
_entity.type
_entity.pdbx_description
1 polymer ?
#
loop_
_entity_poly.entity_id
_entity_poly.type
_entity_poly.pdbx_seq_one_letter_code
_entity_poly.pdbx_strand_id
1 'polypeptide(L)'
;MSLAALCLATGHSRYEMEPDGAIYFEIVDARDYKVIIEVGVSQAYNSLFDKGKWIIDNTCDNVIFLAFNEKHRYSAPRQRIFLSPHESKAQIVQMRRHLRSPSYPKFRELEFLGHIWFHELSDAVIEVVRKAPSSDGRDDLMRSEYVLVENGINKSSSVPRSVGNVRLAELISSVSHNNGETGNIIIDFFDSVTFWDIIWRAMIANAINRLKRAVKVRS
;
A
#
# COMPACT_ATOMS: atom_id res chain seq x y z
N MET A 1 -10.88 -3.06 -30.41
CA MET A 1 -10.82 -2.45 -29.07
C MET A 1 -10.54 -3.56 -28.07
N SER A 2 -9.28 -3.76 -27.70
CA SER A 2 -8.94 -4.68 -26.60
C SER A 2 -8.85 -3.88 -25.32
N LEU A 3 -9.70 -4.21 -24.35
CA LEU A 3 -9.66 -3.65 -23.00
C LEU A 3 -8.37 -4.11 -22.31
N ALA A 4 -7.55 -3.15 -21.86
CA ALA A 4 -6.49 -3.43 -20.91
C ALA A 4 -7.12 -3.95 -19.61
N ALA A 5 -6.79 -5.19 -19.23
CA ALA A 5 -7.23 -5.74 -17.96
C ALA A 5 -6.33 -5.19 -16.85
N LEU A 6 -6.93 -4.42 -15.93
CA LEU A 6 -6.25 -3.99 -14.72
C LEU A 6 -6.03 -5.20 -13.81
N CYS A 7 -4.81 -5.70 -13.74
CA CYS A 7 -4.45 -6.76 -12.81
C CYS A 7 -3.65 -6.17 -11.65
N LEU A 8 -4.14 -6.37 -10.43
CA LEU A 8 -3.47 -5.97 -9.19
C LEU A 8 -2.91 -7.23 -8.53
N ALA A 9 -1.59 -7.32 -8.35
CA ALA A 9 -0.99 -8.42 -7.59
C ALA A 9 -0.50 -7.95 -6.23
N THR A 10 -0.73 -8.78 -5.21
CA THR A 10 -0.21 -8.59 -3.86
C THR A 10 1.13 -9.30 -3.75
N GLY A 11 2.21 -8.57 -3.42
CA GLY A 11 3.51 -9.18 -3.09
C GLY A 11 3.37 -10.06 -1.85
N HIS A 12 4.07 -11.19 -1.82
CA HIS A 12 3.97 -12.17 -0.73
C HIS A 12 5.34 -12.79 -0.40
N SER A 13 6.38 -12.01 -0.06
CA SER A 13 7.62 -12.60 0.50
C SER A 13 8.61 -11.53 1.05
N ARG A 14 9.15 -11.69 2.26
CA ARG A 14 10.50 -12.18 2.65
C ARG A 14 11.74 -11.33 2.27
N TYR A 15 11.65 -10.31 1.42
CA TYR A 15 12.77 -9.38 1.13
C TYR A 15 12.36 -7.92 1.38
N GLU A 16 13.25 -7.11 1.99
CA GLU A 16 12.97 -5.70 2.31
C GLU A 16 12.67 -4.82 1.08
N MET A 17 13.09 -5.27 -0.11
CA MET A 17 12.95 -4.54 -1.37
C MET A 17 11.78 -5.02 -2.26
N GLU A 18 11.01 -6.04 -1.84
CA GLU A 18 9.81 -6.45 -2.58
C GLU A 18 8.68 -5.42 -2.35
N PRO A 19 7.92 -5.04 -3.38
CA PRO A 19 6.85 -4.09 -3.21
C PRO A 19 5.62 -4.66 -2.51
N ASP A 20 4.91 -3.82 -1.76
CA ASP A 20 3.68 -4.24 -1.06
C ASP A 20 2.55 -4.59 -2.05
N GLY A 21 2.53 -3.92 -3.20
CA GLY A 21 1.61 -4.22 -4.29
C GLY A 21 2.10 -3.70 -5.65
N ALA A 22 1.52 -4.26 -6.70
CA ALA A 22 1.83 -3.88 -8.06
C ALA A 22 0.59 -3.85 -8.94
N ILE A 23 0.53 -2.83 -9.79
CA ILE A 23 -0.49 -2.68 -10.84
C ILE A 23 0.16 -2.97 -12.18
N TYR A 24 -0.42 -3.92 -12.89
CA TYR A 24 0.01 -4.33 -14.22
C TYR A 24 -1.01 -3.91 -15.25
N PHE A 25 -0.50 -3.53 -16.40
CA PHE A 25 -1.28 -3.36 -17.61
C PHE A 25 -0.82 -4.41 -18.60
N GLU A 26 -1.78 -5.21 -19.06
CA GLU A 26 -1.52 -6.20 -20.09
C GLU A 26 -1.52 -5.50 -21.45
N ILE A 27 -0.37 -5.56 -22.11
CA ILE A 27 -0.20 -5.15 -23.50
C ILE A 27 -0.04 -6.44 -24.31
N VAL A 28 -0.39 -6.42 -25.60
CA VAL A 28 -0.52 -7.62 -26.46
C VAL A 28 0.69 -8.58 -26.40
N ASP A 29 1.88 -8.10 -26.01
CA ASP A 29 3.11 -8.89 -25.95
C ASP A 29 3.90 -8.78 -24.62
N ALA A 30 3.37 -8.15 -23.58
CA ALA A 30 4.09 -7.98 -22.31
C ALA A 30 3.19 -7.71 -21.10
N ARG A 31 3.64 -8.19 -19.93
CA ARG A 31 3.10 -7.81 -18.62
C ARG A 31 4.15 -7.05 -17.84
N ASP A 32 4.09 -5.72 -17.92
CA ASP A 32 4.98 -4.83 -17.18
C ASP A 32 4.32 -4.28 -15.92
N TYR A 33 5.11 -4.07 -14.88
CA TYR A 33 4.76 -3.24 -13.74
C TYR A 33 4.70 -1.78 -14.20
N LYS A 34 3.54 -1.13 -14.12
CA LYS A 34 3.43 0.28 -14.50
C LYS A 34 3.24 1.20 -13.30
N VAL A 35 2.67 0.67 -12.23
CA VAL A 35 2.56 1.38 -10.95
C VAL A 35 2.92 0.42 -9.83
N ILE A 36 3.82 0.84 -8.95
CA ILE A 36 4.13 0.14 -7.72
C ILE A 36 3.42 0.82 -6.56
N ILE A 37 2.95 0.02 -5.59
CA ILE A 37 2.30 0.48 -4.37
C ILE A 37 3.21 0.11 -3.20
N GLU A 38 3.57 1.12 -2.41
CA GLU A 38 4.37 0.96 -1.19
C GLU A 38 3.61 1.47 0.02
N VAL A 39 3.55 0.65 1.07
CA VAL A 39 2.76 0.91 2.28
C VAL A 39 3.68 1.05 3.49
N GLY A 40 3.69 2.25 4.06
CA GLY A 40 4.35 2.53 5.32
C GLY A 40 3.38 2.60 6.50
N VAL A 41 3.63 1.82 7.54
CA VAL A 41 2.80 1.83 8.75
C VAL A 41 3.63 2.16 9.99
N SER A 42 3.40 3.35 10.55
CA SER A 42 4.13 3.94 11.68
C SER A 42 5.65 3.92 11.48
N GLN A 43 6.05 4.17 10.24
CA GLN A 43 7.43 4.35 9.82
C GLN A 43 7.70 5.80 9.47
N ALA A 44 8.96 6.22 9.56
CA ALA A 44 9.34 7.55 9.12
C ALA A 44 9.08 7.68 7.62
N TYR A 45 8.33 8.71 7.23
CA TYR A 45 7.99 8.96 5.83
C TYR A 45 9.23 8.98 4.92
N ASN A 46 10.35 9.58 5.37
CA ASN A 46 11.60 9.60 4.60
C ASN A 46 12.11 8.19 4.24
N SER A 47 11.97 7.22 5.15
CA SER A 47 12.37 5.83 4.88
C SER A 47 11.48 5.17 3.82
N LEU A 48 10.19 5.53 3.78
CA LEU A 48 9.27 5.07 2.72
C LEU A 48 9.66 5.71 1.38
N PHE A 49 9.93 7.01 1.39
CA PHE A 49 10.31 7.77 0.22
C PHE A 49 11.64 7.29 -0.39
N ASP A 50 12.65 6.99 0.43
CA ASP A 50 13.94 6.47 -0.04
C ASP A 50 13.80 5.12 -0.74
N LYS A 51 13.01 4.19 -0.17
CA LYS A 51 12.66 2.91 -0.83
C LYS A 51 11.96 3.19 -2.16
N GLY A 52 11.01 4.11 -2.14
CA GLY A 52 10.28 4.58 -3.28
C GLY A 52 11.13 5.09 -4.44
N LYS A 53 12.07 5.98 -4.14
CA LYS A 53 13.04 6.51 -5.10
C LYS A 53 13.85 5.38 -5.74
N TRP A 54 14.32 4.43 -4.93
CA TRP A 54 15.02 3.26 -5.44
C TRP A 54 14.17 2.44 -6.42
N ILE A 55 12.88 2.26 -6.14
CA ILE A 55 11.96 1.54 -7.05
C ILE A 55 11.77 2.31 -8.36
N ILE A 56 11.59 3.63 -8.31
CA ILE A 56 11.45 4.49 -9.49
C ILE A 56 12.70 4.41 -10.39
N ASP A 57 13.88 4.35 -9.78
CA ASP A 57 15.15 4.31 -10.51
C ASP A 57 15.40 2.98 -11.22
N ASN A 58 14.76 1.88 -10.78
CA ASN A 58 15.10 0.52 -11.23
C ASN A 58 13.96 -0.25 -11.89
N THR A 59 12.70 0.07 -11.59
CA THR A 59 11.58 -0.86 -11.84
C THR A 59 10.36 -0.22 -12.52
N CYS A 60 10.05 1.06 -12.26
CA CYS A 60 8.86 1.71 -12.84
C CYS A 60 8.99 3.24 -12.90
N ASP A 61 8.05 3.90 -13.58
CA ASP A 61 8.02 5.37 -13.68
C ASP A 61 7.04 6.03 -12.70
N ASN A 62 6.18 5.23 -12.07
CA ASN A 62 5.14 5.69 -11.15
C ASN A 62 5.11 4.81 -9.88
N VAL A 63 5.10 5.46 -8.72
CA VAL A 63 4.92 4.81 -7.42
C VAL A 63 3.83 5.53 -6.63
N ILE A 64 2.99 4.77 -5.94
CA ILE A 64 2.01 5.26 -4.98
C ILE A 64 2.51 4.92 -3.58
N PHE A 65 2.83 5.94 -2.77
CA PHE A 65 3.13 5.80 -1.35
C PHE A 65 1.86 5.91 -0.53
N LEU A 66 1.73 5.01 0.43
CA LEU A 66 0.62 4.96 1.37
C LEU A 66 1.22 5.03 2.77
N ALA A 67 1.24 6.22 3.37
CA ALA A 67 1.84 6.46 4.67
C ALA A 67 0.74 6.55 5.75
N PHE A 68 0.76 5.60 6.67
CA PHE A 68 -0.21 5.47 7.75
C PHE A 68 0.49 5.62 9.10
N ASN A 69 0.05 6.58 9.91
CA ASN A 69 0.56 6.81 11.26
C ASN A 69 -0.51 6.48 12.29
N GLU A 70 -0.12 5.70 13.29
CA GLU A 70 -0.97 5.35 14.43
C GLU A 70 -1.04 6.51 15.43
N LYS A 71 -2.25 6.76 15.97
CA LYS A 71 -2.50 7.75 17.03
C LYS A 71 -1.61 7.56 18.25
N HIS A 72 -1.40 6.31 18.62
CA HIS A 72 -0.37 5.93 19.57
C HIS A 72 0.56 4.94 18.88
N ARG A 73 1.83 5.33 18.73
CA ARG A 73 2.85 4.44 18.17
C ARG A 73 2.86 3.15 18.97
N TYR A 74 2.85 2.02 18.26
CA TYR A 74 2.94 0.71 18.90
C TYR A 74 4.06 0.67 19.94
N SER A 75 3.69 0.20 21.13
CA SER A 75 4.62 -0.13 22.19
C SER A 75 4.57 -1.64 22.41
N ALA A 76 5.73 -2.27 22.44
CA ALA A 76 5.80 -3.70 22.69
C ALA A 76 5.16 -4.04 24.05
N PRO A 77 4.44 -5.17 24.16
CA PRO A 77 3.90 -5.63 25.43
C PRO A 77 4.97 -5.63 26.53
N ARG A 78 4.64 -5.07 27.71
CA ARG A 78 5.56 -5.01 28.85
C ARG A 78 5.96 -6.41 29.36
N GLN A 79 5.05 -7.37 29.23
CA GLN A 79 5.27 -8.75 29.61
C GLN A 79 5.46 -9.62 28.38
N ARG A 80 6.35 -10.61 28.48
CA ARG A 80 6.57 -11.58 27.40
C ARG A 80 5.32 -12.43 27.20
N ILE A 81 4.87 -12.51 25.95
CA ILE A 81 3.79 -13.42 25.57
C ILE A 81 4.41 -14.79 25.28
N PHE A 82 3.94 -15.80 26.00
CA PHE A 82 4.34 -17.17 25.79
C PHE A 82 3.20 -17.93 25.13
N LEU A 83 3.43 -18.39 23.90
CA LEU A 83 2.49 -19.21 23.16
C LEU A 83 3.22 -20.45 22.67
N SER A 84 2.53 -21.59 22.65
CA SER A 84 2.97 -22.75 21.86
C SER A 84 2.96 -22.41 20.36
N PRO A 85 3.68 -23.18 19.53
CA PRO A 85 3.64 -23.00 18.07
C PRO A 85 2.21 -23.05 17.50
N HIS A 86 1.37 -23.95 18.03
CA HIS A 86 -0.01 -24.11 17.59
C HIS A 86 -0.85 -22.88 17.94
N GLU A 87 -0.75 -22.37 19.16
CA GLU A 87 -1.46 -21.16 19.59
C GLU A 87 -1.00 -19.96 18.75
N SER A 88 0.31 -19.76 18.58
CA SER A 88 0.85 -18.69 17.74
C SER A 88 0.29 -18.74 16.32
N LYS A 89 0.22 -19.93 15.71
CA LYS A 89 -0.37 -20.11 14.38
C LYS A 89 -1.87 -19.80 14.38
N ALA A 90 -2.62 -20.23 15.39
CA ALA A 90 -4.04 -19.92 15.53
C ALA A 90 -4.29 -18.40 15.62
N GLN A 91 -3.44 -17.67 16.35
CA GLN A 91 -3.54 -16.21 16.48
C GLN A 91 -3.31 -15.50 15.15
N ILE A 92 -2.28 -15.91 14.40
CA ILE A 92 -2.01 -15.39 13.07
C ILE A 92 -3.21 -15.65 12.13
N VAL A 93 -3.82 -16.83 12.21
CA VAL A 93 -5.02 -17.15 11.42
C VAL A 93 -6.20 -16.27 11.83
N GLN A 94 -6.40 -16.01 13.12
CA GLN A 94 -7.48 -15.15 13.60
C GLN A 94 -7.30 -13.68 13.17
N MET A 95 -6.09 -13.13 13.29
CA MET A 95 -5.76 -11.79 12.78
C MET A 95 -6.02 -11.69 11.27
N ARG A 96 -5.66 -12.73 10.50
CA ARG A 96 -5.94 -12.79 9.07
C ARG A 96 -7.42 -12.96 8.73
N ARG A 97 -8.24 -13.51 9.62
CA ARG A 97 -9.69 -13.61 9.39
C ARG A 97 -10.38 -12.26 9.52
N HIS A 98 -9.87 -11.37 10.37
CA HIS A 98 -10.40 -10.00 10.49
C HIS A 98 -10.28 -9.24 9.16
N LEU A 99 -9.25 -9.53 8.34
CA LEU A 99 -9.10 -9.00 6.97
C LEU A 99 -10.25 -9.31 6.03
N ARG A 100 -10.84 -10.50 6.17
CA ARG A 100 -11.87 -11.00 5.26
C ARG A 100 -13.26 -10.62 5.71
N SER A 101 -13.38 -9.95 6.85
CA SER A 101 -14.67 -9.54 7.39
C SER A 101 -15.09 -8.22 6.75
N PRO A 102 -16.12 -8.22 5.87
CA PRO A 102 -16.65 -6.98 5.29
C PRO A 102 -17.26 -6.04 6.33
N SER A 103 -17.54 -6.55 7.54
CA SER A 103 -18.10 -5.80 8.67
C SER A 103 -17.04 -5.22 9.62
N TYR A 104 -15.75 -5.52 9.43
CA TYR A 104 -14.73 -4.93 10.29
C TYR A 104 -14.49 -3.46 9.88
N PRO A 105 -14.70 -2.50 10.79
CA PRO A 105 -14.54 -1.10 10.46
C PRO A 105 -13.08 -0.81 10.05
N LYS A 106 -12.94 -0.33 8.81
CA LYS A 106 -11.68 0.14 8.22
C LYS A 106 -10.98 1.10 9.21
N PHE A 107 -9.68 0.92 9.43
CA PHE A 107 -8.82 1.76 10.30
C PHE A 107 -9.06 1.73 11.82
N ARG A 108 -9.78 0.74 12.37
CA ARG A 108 -9.84 0.53 13.82
C ARG A 108 -8.62 -0.19 14.37
N GLU A 109 -8.47 -0.10 15.69
CA GLU A 109 -7.44 -0.81 16.43
C GLU A 109 -7.56 -2.33 16.26
N LEU A 110 -6.44 -2.98 15.97
CA LEU A 110 -6.32 -4.42 15.98
C LEU A 110 -5.83 -4.89 17.34
N GLU A 111 -6.78 -5.26 18.18
CA GLU A 111 -6.50 -5.85 19.49
C GLU A 111 -6.44 -7.38 19.40
N PHE A 112 -5.45 -7.96 20.07
CA PHE A 112 -5.29 -9.40 20.18
C PHE A 112 -4.66 -9.78 21.52
N LEU A 113 -5.29 -10.69 22.28
CA LEU A 113 -4.91 -11.08 23.67
C LEU A 113 -4.79 -9.89 24.63
N GLY A 114 -5.70 -8.91 24.57
CA GLY A 114 -5.63 -7.73 25.45
C GLY A 114 -4.52 -6.74 25.05
N HIS A 115 -3.92 -6.89 23.86
CA HIS A 115 -2.84 -6.05 23.37
C HIS A 115 -3.16 -5.46 22.01
N ILE A 116 -2.93 -4.16 21.87
CA ILE A 116 -3.13 -3.43 20.62
C ILE A 116 -1.87 -3.60 19.76
N TRP A 117 -2.02 -4.29 18.63
CA TRP A 117 -0.94 -4.54 17.68
C TRP A 117 -0.88 -3.51 16.56
N PHE A 118 -2.00 -2.83 16.37
CA PHE A 118 -2.14 -1.71 15.47
C PHE A 118 -3.20 -0.76 16.06
N HIS A 119 -2.88 0.49 16.30
CA HIS A 119 -3.83 1.47 16.86
C HIS A 119 -4.65 2.13 15.75
N GLU A 120 -5.74 2.80 16.11
CA GLU A 120 -6.41 3.76 15.21
C GLU A 120 -5.41 4.73 14.57
N LEU A 121 -5.65 5.09 13.30
CA LEU A 121 -4.79 6.02 12.59
C LEU A 121 -5.00 7.46 13.09
N SER A 122 -3.91 8.18 13.35
CA SER A 122 -3.94 9.64 13.42
C SER A 122 -3.86 10.22 12.02
N ASP A 123 -2.99 9.71 11.17
CA ASP A 123 -2.74 10.30 9.87
C ASP A 123 -2.63 9.20 8.81
N ALA A 124 -3.20 9.46 7.64
CA ALA A 124 -3.15 8.59 6.49
C ALA A 124 -3.01 9.45 5.25
N VAL A 125 -1.87 9.31 4.57
CA VAL A 125 -1.52 10.09 3.39
C VAL A 125 -1.28 9.14 2.23
N ILE A 126 -1.78 9.53 1.07
CA ILE A 126 -1.52 8.88 -0.20
C ILE A 126 -0.77 9.86 -1.07
N GLU A 127 0.36 9.42 -1.59
CA GLU A 127 1.18 10.26 -2.43
C GLU A 127 1.53 9.55 -3.71
N VAL A 128 1.24 10.20 -4.83
CA VAL A 128 1.63 9.73 -6.15
C VAL A 128 2.93 10.41 -6.52
N VAL A 129 3.95 9.60 -6.83
CA VAL A 129 5.27 10.07 -7.21
C VAL A 129 5.63 9.52 -8.57
N ARG A 130 6.02 10.42 -9.48
CA ARG A 130 6.32 10.09 -10.88
C ARG A 130 7.54 10.85 -11.38
N LYS A 131 8.23 10.28 -12.37
CA LYS A 131 9.28 11.01 -13.10
C LYS A 131 8.68 12.19 -13.86
N ALA A 132 9.37 13.33 -13.85
CA ALA A 132 8.96 14.47 -14.66
C ALA A 132 9.12 14.15 -16.16
N PRO A 133 8.16 14.55 -17.03
CA PRO A 133 8.20 14.24 -18.46
C PRO A 133 9.45 14.76 -19.20
N SER A 134 10.15 15.74 -18.63
CA SER A 134 11.34 16.39 -19.18
C SER A 134 12.64 15.99 -18.47
N SER A 135 12.63 14.97 -17.60
CA SER A 135 13.84 14.63 -16.85
C SER A 135 14.81 13.77 -17.68
N ASP A 136 16.02 14.28 -17.87
CA ASP A 136 17.16 13.52 -18.44
C ASP A 136 17.86 12.63 -17.38
N GLY A 137 17.35 12.61 -16.13
CA GLY A 137 18.00 11.99 -14.98
C GLY A 137 17.18 12.02 -13.68
N ARG A 138 17.67 11.25 -12.70
CA ARG A 138 16.97 10.60 -11.56
C ARG A 138 16.39 11.48 -10.43
N ASP A 139 16.34 12.80 -10.57
CA ASP A 139 16.02 13.68 -9.43
C ASP A 139 14.78 14.58 -9.60
N ASP A 140 14.24 14.72 -10.81
CA ASP A 140 12.99 15.49 -11.00
C ASP A 140 11.77 14.59 -10.82
N LEU A 141 11.32 14.45 -9.58
CA LEU A 141 10.10 13.75 -9.22
C LEU A 141 8.94 14.72 -9.01
N MET A 142 7.85 14.52 -9.73
CA MET A 142 6.58 15.18 -9.44
C MET A 142 5.84 14.43 -8.35
N ARG A 143 5.22 15.17 -7.42
CA ARG A 143 4.56 14.63 -6.24
C ARG A 143 3.16 15.22 -6.10
N SER A 144 2.17 14.36 -5.85
CA SER A 144 0.79 14.74 -5.59
C SER A 144 0.30 14.05 -4.32
N GLU A 145 0.01 14.84 -3.28
CA GLU A 145 -0.38 14.35 -1.96
C GLU A 145 -1.90 14.43 -1.75
N TYR A 146 -2.46 13.40 -1.10
CA TYR A 146 -3.87 13.25 -0.77
C TYR A 146 -4.02 12.76 0.67
N VAL A 147 -4.69 13.55 1.50
CA VAL A 147 -4.88 13.25 2.93
C VAL A 147 -6.19 12.50 3.13
N LEU A 148 -6.11 11.24 3.58
CA LEU A 148 -7.26 10.40 3.91
C LEU A 148 -7.69 10.53 5.37
N VAL A 149 -6.73 10.69 6.28
CA VAL A 149 -6.98 10.89 7.71
C VAL A 149 -6.00 11.95 8.20
N GLU A 150 -6.48 12.88 9.00
CA GLU A 150 -5.69 13.96 9.60
C GLU A 150 -6.12 14.12 11.05
N ASN A 151 -5.19 14.00 11.99
CA ASN A 151 -5.47 14.06 13.43
C ASN A 151 -6.62 13.12 13.89
N GLY A 152 -6.74 11.95 13.27
CA GLY A 152 -7.76 10.94 13.52
C GLY A 152 -9.12 11.23 12.87
N ILE A 153 -9.24 12.33 12.12
CA ILE A 153 -10.46 12.71 11.41
C ILE A 153 -10.39 12.14 9.99
N ASN A 154 -11.40 11.36 9.61
CA ASN A 154 -11.52 10.84 8.25
C ASN A 154 -11.82 11.99 7.27
N LYS A 155 -10.92 12.21 6.31
CA LYS A 155 -10.99 13.19 5.22
C LYS A 155 -11.22 12.54 3.85
N SER A 156 -11.33 11.21 3.78
CA SER A 156 -11.36 10.45 2.52
C SER A 156 -12.51 10.84 1.59
N SER A 157 -13.61 11.40 2.11
CA SER A 157 -14.74 11.89 1.30
C SER A 157 -14.39 13.14 0.47
N SER A 158 -13.35 13.88 0.85
CA SER A 158 -12.87 15.06 0.14
C SER A 158 -11.79 14.74 -0.91
N VAL A 159 -11.28 13.50 -0.90
CA VAL A 159 -10.26 13.06 -1.85
C VAL A 159 -10.95 12.68 -3.17
N PRO A 160 -10.50 13.24 -4.32
CA PRO A 160 -10.99 12.81 -5.62
C PRO A 160 -10.76 11.31 -5.80
N ARG A 161 -11.75 10.62 -6.36
CA ARG A 161 -11.66 9.17 -6.59
C ARG A 161 -10.48 8.79 -7.49
N SER A 162 -10.13 9.68 -8.41
CA SER A 162 -8.92 9.62 -9.21
C SER A 162 -7.73 10.31 -8.54
N VAL A 163 -6.76 9.52 -8.09
CA VAL A 163 -5.49 9.98 -7.49
C VAL A 163 -4.53 10.46 -8.57
N GLY A 164 -3.88 11.60 -8.34
CA GLY A 164 -2.80 12.13 -9.17
C GLY A 164 -3.20 12.58 -10.57
N ASN A 165 -4.47 12.45 -10.96
CA ASN A 165 -4.90 12.46 -12.35
C ASN A 165 -4.01 11.57 -13.22
N VAL A 166 -3.60 10.40 -12.70
CA VAL A 166 -2.73 9.48 -13.44
C VAL A 166 -3.47 9.03 -14.69
N ARG A 167 -2.93 9.40 -15.84
CA ARG A 167 -3.52 9.08 -17.14
C ARG A 167 -3.04 7.74 -17.63
N LEU A 168 -3.89 7.04 -18.36
CA LEU A 168 -3.51 5.77 -19.00
C LEU A 168 -2.27 5.93 -19.92
N ALA A 169 -2.11 7.09 -20.57
CA ALA A 169 -0.94 7.40 -21.37
C ALA A 169 0.38 7.45 -20.56
N GLU A 170 0.32 7.75 -19.26
CA GLU A 170 1.49 7.74 -18.38
C GLU A 170 1.91 6.32 -17.99
N LEU A 171 1.04 5.32 -18.20
CA LEU A 171 1.27 3.93 -17.81
C LEU A 171 1.52 3.02 -19.01
N ILE A 172 0.98 3.37 -20.19
CA ILE A 172 1.16 2.59 -21.42
C ILE A 172 1.73 3.54 -22.48
N SER A 173 3.05 3.56 -22.64
CA SER A 173 3.75 4.45 -23.58
C SER A 173 3.45 4.14 -25.06
N SER A 174 2.62 3.12 -25.34
CA SER A 174 2.38 2.60 -26.68
C SER A 174 0.91 2.25 -26.96
N VAL A 175 -0.07 2.99 -26.43
CA VAL A 175 -1.41 3.01 -27.06
C VAL A 175 -1.27 3.72 -28.41
N SER A 176 -0.71 2.98 -29.35
CA SER A 176 -0.79 3.08 -30.80
C SER A 176 -1.43 4.38 -31.31
N HIS A 177 -0.58 5.37 -31.58
CA HIS A 177 -0.64 6.40 -32.64
C HIS A 177 -1.96 6.95 -33.21
N ASN A 178 -3.16 6.71 -32.67
CA ASN A 178 -4.41 7.16 -33.32
C ASN A 178 -5.61 7.53 -32.44
N ASN A 179 -5.61 7.35 -31.11
CA ASN A 179 -6.77 7.72 -30.29
C ASN A 179 -6.40 8.66 -29.14
N GLY A 180 -6.33 9.97 -29.41
CA GLY A 180 -6.05 11.01 -28.40
C GLY A 180 -7.04 11.04 -27.22
N GLU A 181 -8.20 10.40 -27.35
CA GLU A 181 -9.20 10.29 -26.28
C GLU A 181 -8.85 9.24 -25.21
N THR A 182 -8.22 8.13 -25.59
CA THR A 182 -7.88 7.03 -24.67
C THR A 182 -6.73 7.41 -23.72
N GLY A 183 -5.83 8.28 -24.16
CA GLY A 183 -4.75 8.82 -23.34
C GLY A 183 -5.22 9.77 -22.24
N ASN A 184 -6.45 10.30 -22.31
CA ASN A 184 -7.03 11.17 -21.29
C ASN A 184 -7.84 10.42 -20.23
N ILE A 185 -7.93 9.09 -20.33
CA ILE A 185 -8.60 8.28 -19.33
C ILE A 185 -7.84 8.40 -18.01
N ILE A 186 -8.51 8.96 -17.01
CA ILE A 186 -8.02 9.04 -15.65
C ILE A 186 -8.30 7.71 -14.95
N ILE A 187 -7.28 7.15 -14.30
CA ILE A 187 -7.41 5.85 -13.63
C ILE A 187 -7.86 6.06 -12.19
N ASP A 188 -8.96 5.40 -11.84
CA ASP A 188 -9.51 5.38 -10.49
C ASP A 188 -8.94 4.18 -9.72
N PHE A 189 -8.01 4.47 -8.80
CA PHE A 189 -7.44 3.45 -7.93
C PHE A 189 -8.23 3.30 -6.62
N PHE A 190 -8.95 4.33 -6.16
CA PHE A 190 -9.58 4.34 -4.84
C PHE A 190 -10.91 3.62 -4.77
N ASP A 191 -11.64 3.50 -5.88
CA ASP A 191 -12.88 2.70 -5.89
C ASP A 191 -12.60 1.19 -6.08
N SER A 192 -11.34 0.80 -6.32
CA SER A 192 -10.95 -0.61 -6.46
C SER A 192 -10.91 -1.33 -5.12
N VAL A 193 -11.75 -2.37 -4.98
CA VAL A 193 -11.73 -3.32 -3.84
C VAL A 193 -10.32 -3.87 -3.62
N THR A 194 -9.58 -4.12 -4.69
CA THR A 194 -8.25 -4.72 -4.62
C THR A 194 -7.19 -3.74 -4.12
N PHE A 195 -7.32 -2.44 -4.41
CA PHE A 195 -6.43 -1.41 -3.85
C PHE A 195 -6.54 -1.37 -2.32
N TRP A 196 -7.77 -1.36 -1.80
CA TRP A 196 -8.01 -1.42 -0.36
C TRP A 196 -7.55 -2.74 0.27
N ASP A 197 -7.64 -3.86 -0.45
CA ASP A 197 -7.15 -5.16 0.03
C ASP A 197 -5.62 -5.16 0.21
N ILE A 198 -4.86 -4.50 -0.69
CA ILE A 198 -3.40 -4.34 -0.57
C ILE A 198 -3.05 -3.58 0.72
N ILE A 199 -3.71 -2.45 0.96
CA ILE A 199 -3.52 -1.64 2.18
C ILE A 199 -3.75 -2.46 3.43
N TRP A 200 -4.88 -3.18 3.50
CA TRP A 200 -5.22 -3.98 4.67
C TRP A 200 -4.26 -5.12 4.91
N ARG A 201 -3.82 -5.79 3.84
CA ARG A 201 -2.82 -6.86 3.96
C ARG A 201 -1.52 -6.34 4.52
N ALA A 202 -1.02 -5.19 4.07
CA ALA A 202 0.20 -4.59 4.58
C ALA A 202 0.08 -4.22 6.08
N MET A 203 -1.04 -3.60 6.46
CA MET A 203 -1.31 -3.26 7.87
C MET A 203 -1.36 -4.49 8.79
N ILE A 204 -2.07 -5.55 8.39
CA ILE A 204 -2.13 -6.78 9.18
C ILE A 204 -0.80 -7.54 9.15
N ALA A 205 -0.08 -7.54 8.04
CA ALA A 205 1.27 -8.11 7.97
C ALA A 205 2.20 -7.44 8.98
N ASN A 206 2.15 -6.11 9.08
CA ASN A 206 2.89 -5.36 10.09
C ASN A 206 2.48 -5.77 11.53
N ALA A 207 1.18 -5.86 11.81
CA ALA A 207 0.68 -6.31 13.11
C ALA A 207 1.12 -7.74 13.46
N ILE A 208 1.07 -8.67 12.50
CA ILE A 208 1.56 -10.04 12.64
C ILE A 208 3.08 -10.05 12.91
N ASN A 209 3.85 -9.20 12.22
CA ASN A 209 5.28 -9.10 12.44
C ASN A 209 5.60 -8.60 13.85
N ARG A 210 4.84 -7.63 14.36
CA ARG A 210 4.93 -7.19 15.76
C ARG A 210 4.62 -8.33 16.73
N LEU A 211 3.53 -9.09 16.49
CA LEU A 211 3.18 -10.28 17.29
C LEU A 211 4.31 -11.30 17.32
N LYS A 212 4.84 -11.68 16.15
CA LYS A 212 5.94 -12.64 16.05
C LYS A 212 7.20 -12.19 16.78
N ARG A 213 7.52 -10.89 16.78
CA ARG A 213 8.66 -10.34 17.52
C ARG A 213 8.46 -10.38 19.03
N ALA A 214 7.22 -10.24 19.50
CA ALA A 214 6.88 -10.20 20.91
C ALA A 214 6.64 -11.59 21.54
N VAL A 215 6.23 -12.57 20.74
CA VAL A 215 5.98 -13.95 21.21
C VAL A 215 7.29 -14.71 21.39
N LYS A 216 7.48 -15.31 22.56
CA LYS A 216 8.46 -16.38 22.76
C LYS A 216 7.76 -17.72 22.72
N VAL A 217 8.21 -18.58 21.81
CA VAL A 217 7.73 -19.95 21.72
C VAL A 217 8.27 -20.72 22.93
N ARG A 218 7.39 -21.27 23.77
CA ARG A 218 7.80 -22.26 24.77
C ARG A 218 8.06 -23.57 24.05
N SER A 219 9.30 -24.06 24.13
CA SER A 219 9.70 -25.42 23.79
C SER A 219 9.12 -26.42 24.79
#